data_AF-A0RUW4-F1
#
_entry.id   AF-A0RUW4-F1
#
_cell.length_a   1.000
_cell.length_b   1.000
_cell.length_c   1.000
_cell.angle_alpha   90.00
_cell.angle_beta   90.00
_cell.angle_gamma   90.00
#
_symmetry.space_group_name_H-M   'P 1'
#
loop_
_entity.id
_entity.type
_entity.pdbx_description
1 polymer ?
#
loop_
_entity_poly.entity_id
_entity_poly.type
_entity_poly.pdbx_seq_one_letter_code
_entity_poly.pdbx_strand_id
1 'polypeptide(L)'
;MKGKGAVLAAVAAAVILAAVGYNYHADQLRISGGIFGNELQAIQDDLTAQQDLFSAELASYEGGSSTRAEFLAASEGHFVEMDGILDRYDSLRPPPAFESSVELFRLSTESQIGRDQEVVLWVETGDPSHNLRADELHQESFAYELAALADYKAAQSGAR
;
A
#
# COMPACT_ATOMS: atom_id res chain seq x y z
N MET A 1 -6.82 -15.77 14.67
CA MET A 1 -6.06 -14.73 15.41
C MET A 1 -6.69 -13.37 15.11
N LYS A 2 -7.53 -12.86 16.02
CA LYS A 2 -8.04 -11.47 15.94
C LYS A 2 -7.06 -10.59 16.70
N GLY A 3 -6.49 -9.55 16.08
CA GLY A 3 -5.85 -8.48 16.85
C GLY A 3 -4.47 -7.97 16.41
N LYS A 4 -4.06 -8.08 15.13
CA LYS A 4 -2.87 -7.34 14.64
C LYS A 4 -3.11 -6.51 13.37
N GLY A 5 -3.95 -6.97 12.45
CA GLY A 5 -4.24 -6.21 11.21
C GLY A 5 -4.99 -4.87 11.45
N ALA A 6 -5.94 -4.84 12.40
CA ALA A 6 -6.81 -3.68 12.59
C ALA A 6 -6.13 -2.43 13.23
N VAL A 7 -4.89 -2.52 13.71
CA VAL A 7 -4.22 -1.39 14.39
C VAL A 7 -3.39 -0.55 13.41
N LEU A 8 -2.97 -1.10 12.27
CA LEU A 8 -2.01 -0.45 11.37
C LEU A 8 -2.66 0.34 10.23
N ALA A 9 -3.86 -0.05 9.77
CA ALA A 9 -4.65 0.74 8.80
C ALA A 9 -5.00 2.16 9.30
N ALA A 10 -4.99 2.39 10.62
CA ALA A 10 -5.34 3.68 11.22
C ALA A 10 -4.21 4.72 11.19
N VAL A 11 -2.96 4.33 10.95
CA VAL A 11 -1.81 5.25 11.01
C VAL A 11 -1.63 6.02 9.68
N ALA A 12 -1.99 5.43 8.55
CA ALA A 12 -1.88 6.06 7.23
C ALA A 12 -2.84 7.27 7.07
N ALA A 13 -4.13 7.11 7.40
CA ALA A 13 -5.14 8.16 7.24
C ALA A 13 -4.97 9.35 8.21
N ALA A 14 -4.41 9.14 9.41
CA ALA A 14 -4.25 10.21 10.41
C ALA A 14 -3.14 11.22 10.05
N VAL A 15 -2.13 10.81 9.29
CA VAL A 15 -0.95 11.64 8.99
C VAL A 15 -1.22 12.65 7.88
N ILE A 16 -2.07 12.30 6.91
CA ILE A 16 -2.36 13.16 5.76
C ILE A 16 -3.34 14.30 6.15
N LEU A 17 -4.25 14.07 7.09
CA LEU A 17 -5.14 15.13 7.61
C LEU A 17 -4.39 16.29 8.31
N ALA A 18 -3.19 16.04 8.85
CA ALA A 18 -2.35 17.08 9.43
C ALA A 18 -1.71 18.02 8.37
N ALA A 19 -1.74 17.64 7.08
CA ALA A 19 -1.02 18.30 6.00
C ALA A 19 -1.65 19.63 5.51
N VAL A 20 -2.87 19.98 5.92
CA VAL A 20 -3.55 21.19 5.43
C VAL A 20 -3.04 22.49 6.11
N GLY A 21 -2.29 22.38 7.21
CA GLY A 21 -2.09 23.52 8.13
C GLY A 21 -0.88 24.44 7.93
N TYR A 22 0.21 24.06 7.27
CA TYR A 22 1.49 24.70 7.58
C TYR A 22 2.47 24.91 6.41
N ASN A 23 2.20 25.82 5.47
CA ASN A 23 3.29 26.62 4.87
C ASN A 23 2.75 27.78 4.03
N TYR A 24 3.00 29.00 4.51
CA TYR A 24 2.56 30.27 3.94
C TYR A 24 3.73 30.84 3.13
N HIS A 25 3.72 30.70 1.79
CA HIS A 25 4.25 31.61 0.74
C HIS A 25 4.55 30.84 -0.57
N ALA A 26 3.56 30.81 -1.48
CA ALA A 26 3.65 30.65 -2.96
C ALA A 26 2.35 30.00 -3.48
N ASP A 27 1.44 30.78 -4.05
CA ASP A 27 0.07 30.34 -4.37
C ASP A 27 -0.01 29.17 -5.38
N GLN A 28 0.97 29.02 -6.28
CA GLN A 28 0.98 27.97 -7.30
C GLN A 28 1.58 26.63 -6.79
N LEU A 29 2.59 26.70 -5.90
CA LEU A 29 3.16 25.53 -5.23
C LEU A 29 2.16 24.94 -4.22
N ARG A 30 1.27 25.76 -3.65
CA ARG A 30 0.21 25.32 -2.72
C ARG A 30 -0.86 24.46 -3.42
N ILE A 31 -1.25 24.81 -4.65
CA ILE A 31 -2.22 24.03 -5.44
C ILE A 31 -1.59 22.72 -5.91
N SER A 32 -0.36 22.76 -6.45
CA SER A 32 0.33 21.55 -6.91
C SER A 32 0.65 20.58 -5.76
N GLY A 33 1.10 21.10 -4.61
CA GLY A 33 1.37 20.28 -3.43
C GLY A 33 0.09 19.69 -2.81
N GLY A 34 -1.02 20.44 -2.82
CA GLY A 34 -2.32 19.95 -2.39
C GLY A 34 -2.90 18.86 -3.31
N ILE A 35 -2.76 19.01 -4.62
CA ILE A 35 -3.17 17.99 -5.61
C ILE A 35 -2.34 16.71 -5.41
N PHE A 36 -1.01 16.83 -5.38
CA PHE A 36 -0.10 15.71 -5.12
C PHE A 36 -0.46 14.96 -3.84
N GLY A 37 -0.63 15.68 -2.73
CA GLY A 37 -0.96 15.05 -1.44
C GLY A 37 -2.29 14.30 -1.47
N ASN A 38 -3.31 14.83 -2.15
CA ASN A 38 -4.59 14.17 -2.31
C ASN A 38 -4.51 12.94 -3.22
N GLU A 39 -3.76 13.01 -4.31
CA GLU A 39 -3.54 11.88 -5.22
C GLU A 39 -2.79 10.74 -4.52
N LEU A 40 -1.73 11.07 -3.77
CA LEU A 40 -1.00 10.09 -2.97
C LEU A 40 -1.89 9.45 -1.90
N GLN A 41 -2.73 10.23 -1.20
CA GLN A 41 -3.71 9.70 -0.26
C GLN A 41 -4.66 8.72 -0.94
N ALA A 42 -5.23 9.09 -2.09
CA ALA A 42 -6.15 8.23 -2.82
C ALA A 42 -5.47 6.91 -3.24
N ILE A 43 -4.18 6.94 -3.57
CA ILE A 43 -3.41 5.73 -3.87
C ILE A 43 -3.30 4.85 -2.61
N GLN A 44 -2.98 5.43 -1.44
CA GLN A 44 -2.88 4.67 -0.19
C GLN A 44 -4.24 4.11 0.28
N ASP A 45 -5.32 4.86 0.08
CA ASP A 45 -6.67 4.42 0.44
C ASP A 45 -7.13 3.23 -0.42
N ASP A 46 -6.92 3.32 -1.74
CA ASP A 46 -7.27 2.24 -2.66
C ASP A 46 -6.39 1.00 -2.43
N LEU A 47 -5.10 1.17 -2.16
CA LEU A 47 -4.19 0.10 -1.75
C LEU A 47 -4.70 -0.62 -0.48
N THR A 48 -5.07 0.15 0.54
CA THR A 48 -5.62 -0.40 1.78
C THR A 48 -6.90 -1.19 1.50
N ALA A 49 -7.80 -0.65 0.67
CA ALA A 49 -9.04 -1.32 0.31
C ALA A 49 -8.79 -2.65 -0.42
N GLN A 50 -7.86 -2.69 -1.38
CA GLN A 50 -7.51 -3.94 -2.09
C GLN A 50 -6.89 -4.98 -1.15
N GLN A 51 -5.99 -4.56 -0.24
CA GLN A 51 -5.39 -5.48 0.72
C GLN A 51 -6.40 -6.04 1.74
N ASP A 52 -7.36 -5.21 2.17
CA ASP A 52 -8.46 -5.65 3.04
C ASP A 52 -9.36 -6.68 2.32
N LEU A 53 -9.68 -6.43 1.04
CA LEU A 53 -10.46 -7.35 0.22
C LEU A 53 -9.73 -8.68 0.02
N PHE A 54 -8.46 -8.66 -0.39
CA PHE A 54 -7.66 -9.87 -0.57
C PHE A 54 -7.53 -10.67 0.73
N SER A 55 -7.31 -9.99 1.85
CA SER A 55 -7.25 -10.64 3.17
C SER A 55 -8.57 -11.29 3.57
N ALA A 56 -9.70 -10.68 3.22
CA ALA A 56 -11.03 -11.26 3.47
C ALA A 56 -11.30 -12.49 2.60
N GLU A 57 -10.90 -12.46 1.34
CA GLU A 57 -11.00 -13.61 0.42
C GLU A 57 -10.14 -14.78 0.89
N LEU A 58 -8.89 -14.51 1.27
CA LEU A 58 -7.98 -15.52 1.83
C LEU A 58 -8.56 -16.16 3.10
N ALA A 59 -9.05 -15.33 4.03
CA ALA A 59 -9.67 -15.82 5.27
C ALA A 59 -10.93 -16.66 4.98
N SER A 60 -11.70 -16.30 3.95
CA SER A 60 -12.88 -17.05 3.55
C SER A 60 -12.52 -18.43 2.98
N TYR A 61 -11.43 -18.51 2.23
CA TYR A 61 -10.88 -19.76 1.70
C TYR A 61 -10.33 -20.64 2.82
N GLU A 62 -9.45 -20.11 3.67
CA GLU A 62 -8.88 -20.83 4.81
C GLU A 62 -9.94 -21.30 5.80
N GLY A 63 -11.02 -20.52 5.96
CA GLY A 63 -12.18 -20.85 6.79
C GLY A 63 -13.14 -21.86 6.16
N GLY A 64 -12.93 -22.26 4.91
CA GLY A 64 -13.79 -23.19 4.17
C GLY A 64 -15.15 -22.62 3.76
N SER A 65 -15.31 -21.30 3.82
CA SER A 65 -16.52 -20.59 3.37
C SER A 65 -16.48 -20.20 1.89
N SER A 66 -15.31 -20.23 1.26
CA SER A 66 -15.13 -20.19 -0.19
C SER A 66 -14.24 -21.34 -0.66
N THR A 67 -14.39 -21.72 -1.92
CA THR A 67 -13.59 -22.76 -2.57
C THR A 67 -12.26 -22.23 -3.07
N ARG A 68 -11.29 -23.12 -3.30
CA ARG A 68 -10.01 -22.77 -3.95
C ARG A 68 -10.23 -22.05 -5.28
N ALA A 69 -11.19 -22.51 -6.09
CA ALA A 69 -11.46 -21.91 -7.40
C ALA A 69 -12.02 -20.48 -7.28
N GLU A 70 -12.88 -20.22 -6.31
CA GLU A 70 -13.41 -18.87 -6.06
C GLU A 70 -12.31 -17.91 -5.59
N PHE A 71 -11.45 -18.35 -4.67
CA PHE A 71 -10.30 -17.55 -4.21
C PHE A 71 -9.34 -17.18 -5.35
N LEU A 72 -8.99 -18.14 -6.20
CA LEU A 72 -8.09 -17.88 -7.33
C LEU A 72 -8.70 -16.91 -8.34
N ALA A 73 -10.00 -17.05 -8.65
CA ALA A 73 -10.71 -16.12 -9.52
C ALA A 73 -10.80 -14.70 -8.93
N ALA A 74 -11.01 -14.58 -7.62
CA ALA A 74 -10.99 -13.27 -6.95
C ALA A 74 -9.59 -12.63 -6.97
N SER A 75 -8.55 -13.47 -6.84
CA SER A 75 -7.15 -13.03 -6.86
C SER A 75 -6.72 -12.47 -8.22
N GLU A 76 -7.24 -13.01 -9.33
CA GLU A 76 -7.01 -12.43 -10.67
C GLU A 76 -7.51 -10.99 -10.77
N GLY A 77 -8.72 -10.71 -10.24
CA GLY A 77 -9.27 -9.36 -10.19
C GLY A 77 -8.45 -8.43 -9.29
N HIS A 78 -8.02 -8.92 -8.13
CA HIS A 78 -7.15 -8.17 -7.22
C HIS A 78 -5.86 -7.68 -7.88
N PHE A 79 -5.16 -8.55 -8.64
CA PHE A 79 -3.91 -8.14 -9.30
C PHE A 79 -4.13 -7.07 -10.38
N VAL A 80 -5.26 -7.10 -11.09
CA VAL A 80 -5.60 -6.04 -12.05
C VAL A 80 -5.77 -4.69 -11.35
N GLU A 81 -6.45 -4.65 -10.20
CA GLU A 81 -6.63 -3.42 -9.42
C GLU A 81 -5.31 -2.94 -8.81
N MET A 82 -4.49 -3.86 -8.31
CA MET A 82 -3.17 -3.55 -7.74
C MET A 82 -2.18 -3.02 -8.78
N ASP A 83 -2.18 -3.56 -10.00
CA ASP A 83 -1.40 -3.02 -11.12
C ASP A 83 -1.87 -1.60 -11.47
N GLY A 84 -3.19 -1.35 -11.46
CA GLY A 84 -3.75 -0.02 -11.63
C GLY A 84 -3.33 0.98 -10.54
N ILE A 85 -3.12 0.50 -9.31
CA ILE A 85 -2.55 1.30 -8.22
C ILE A 85 -1.07 1.62 -8.49
N LEU A 86 -0.28 0.65 -8.96
CA LEU A 86 1.12 0.88 -9.34
C LEU A 86 1.25 1.95 -10.44
N ASP A 87 0.45 1.85 -11.50
CA ASP A 87 0.46 2.81 -12.61
C ASP A 87 0.20 4.26 -12.16
N ARG A 88 -0.54 4.44 -11.07
CA ARG A 88 -0.82 5.78 -10.51
C ARG A 88 0.39 6.40 -9.85
N TYR A 89 1.34 5.61 -9.33
CA TYR A 89 2.60 6.17 -8.83
C TYR A 89 3.43 6.78 -9.96
N ASP A 90 3.49 6.15 -11.13
CA ASP A 90 4.23 6.65 -12.29
C ASP A 90 3.59 7.94 -12.86
N SER A 91 2.30 8.13 -12.60
CA SER A 91 1.54 9.31 -12.98
C SER A 91 1.60 10.43 -11.95
N LEU A 92 2.06 10.16 -10.72
CA LEU A 92 2.25 11.20 -9.69
C LEU A 92 3.31 12.19 -10.17
N ARG A 93 3.06 13.47 -9.86
CA ARG A 93 4.03 14.56 -10.07
C ARG A 93 4.48 15.11 -8.73
N PRO A 94 5.26 14.36 -7.93
CA PRO A 94 5.70 14.82 -6.63
C PRO A 94 6.60 16.06 -6.78
N PRO A 95 6.53 17.01 -5.84
CA PRO A 95 7.59 18.00 -5.70
C PRO A 95 8.93 17.29 -5.39
N PRO A 96 10.09 17.82 -5.80
CA PRO A 96 11.38 17.13 -5.66
C PRO A 96 11.70 16.62 -4.25
N ALA A 97 11.27 17.35 -3.22
CA ALA A 97 11.47 16.94 -1.82
C ALA A 97 10.74 15.64 -1.43
N PHE A 98 9.74 15.20 -2.20
CA PHE A 98 8.90 14.03 -1.94
C PHE A 98 9.15 12.87 -2.90
N GLU A 99 9.99 13.02 -3.93
CA GLU A 99 10.25 11.94 -4.91
C GLU A 99 10.68 10.64 -4.23
N SER A 100 11.59 10.72 -3.25
CA SER A 100 12.08 9.53 -2.56
C SER A 100 11.05 8.89 -1.61
N SER A 101 10.07 9.63 -1.08
CA SER A 101 9.02 9.02 -0.25
C SER A 101 7.98 8.34 -1.14
N VAL A 102 7.66 8.93 -2.29
CA VAL A 102 6.81 8.29 -3.31
C VAL A 102 7.41 6.99 -3.81
N GLU A 103 8.72 6.96 -4.09
CA GLU A 103 9.40 5.74 -4.51
C GLU A 103 9.33 4.64 -3.43
N LEU A 104 9.49 5.00 -2.16
CA LEU A 104 9.36 4.04 -1.05
C LEU A 104 7.93 3.51 -0.90
N PHE A 105 6.90 4.34 -1.12
CA PHE A 105 5.50 3.86 -1.16
C PHE A 105 5.25 2.92 -2.35
N ARG A 106 5.84 3.21 -3.51
CA ARG A 106 5.78 2.35 -4.69
C ARG A 106 6.44 0.98 -4.40
N LEU A 107 7.65 0.96 -3.85
CA LEU A 107 8.34 -0.28 -3.44
C LEU A 107 7.53 -1.08 -2.41
N SER A 108 6.92 -0.41 -1.43
CA SER A 108 6.02 -1.07 -0.49
C SER A 108 4.84 -1.76 -1.19
N THR A 109 4.26 -1.09 -2.19
CA THR A 109 3.14 -1.63 -2.99
C THR A 109 3.59 -2.83 -3.82
N GLU A 110 4.75 -2.76 -4.47
CA GLU A 110 5.34 -3.88 -5.22
C GLU A 110 5.60 -5.09 -4.32
N SER A 111 6.13 -4.88 -3.11
CA SER A 111 6.32 -5.96 -2.13
C SER A 111 5.00 -6.58 -1.66
N GLN A 112 3.92 -5.79 -1.51
CA GLN A 112 2.59 -6.31 -1.19
C GLN A 112 2.03 -7.16 -2.34
N ILE A 113 2.18 -6.73 -3.59
CA ILE A 113 1.79 -7.51 -4.77
C ILE A 113 2.57 -8.83 -4.82
N GLY A 114 3.90 -8.78 -4.63
CA GLY A 114 4.71 -9.99 -4.57
C GLY A 114 4.28 -10.93 -3.45
N ARG A 115 3.96 -10.40 -2.27
CA ARG A 115 3.41 -11.17 -1.15
C ARG A 115 2.12 -11.89 -1.55
N ASP A 116 1.20 -11.19 -2.21
CA ASP A 116 -0.08 -11.74 -2.61
C ASP A 116 0.07 -12.81 -3.70
N GLN A 117 1.02 -12.64 -4.62
CA GLN A 117 1.39 -13.65 -5.62
C GLN A 117 1.89 -14.94 -4.95
N GLU A 118 2.76 -14.81 -3.94
CA GLU A 118 3.26 -15.96 -3.17
C GLU A 118 2.13 -16.66 -2.38
N VAL A 119 1.16 -15.91 -1.84
CA VAL A 119 -0.04 -16.52 -1.23
C VAL A 119 -0.84 -17.32 -2.25
N VAL A 120 -1.07 -16.77 -3.43
CA VAL A 120 -1.77 -17.47 -4.51
C VAL A 120 -1.01 -18.75 -4.88
N LEU A 121 0.31 -18.68 -5.07
CA LEU A 121 1.14 -19.85 -5.37
C LEU A 121 1.09 -20.90 -4.25
N TRP A 122 1.06 -20.49 -2.99
CA TRP A 122 0.87 -21.40 -1.86
C TRP A 122 -0.49 -22.11 -1.93
N VAL A 123 -1.58 -21.37 -2.18
CA VAL A 123 -2.92 -21.94 -2.35
C VAL A 123 -2.98 -22.87 -3.57
N GLU A 124 -2.22 -22.54 -4.61
CA GLU A 124 -2.21 -23.31 -5.83
C GLU A 124 -1.49 -24.65 -5.69
N THR A 125 -0.29 -24.61 -5.11
CA THR A 125 0.65 -25.73 -5.10
C THR A 125 0.62 -26.53 -3.80
N GLY A 126 0.19 -25.91 -2.70
CA GLY A 126 0.33 -26.43 -1.35
C GLY A 126 1.76 -26.40 -0.81
N ASP A 127 2.72 -25.80 -1.53
CA ASP A 127 4.12 -25.73 -1.09
C ASP A 127 4.30 -24.64 -0.01
N PRO A 128 4.69 -25.00 1.23
CA PRO A 128 4.84 -24.05 2.32
C PRO A 128 5.97 -23.03 2.13
N SER A 129 6.90 -23.25 1.18
CA SER A 129 7.97 -22.28 0.90
C SER A 129 7.43 -20.95 0.37
N HIS A 130 6.34 -20.98 -0.40
CA HIS A 130 5.64 -19.79 -0.87
C HIS A 130 5.05 -18.98 0.29
N ASN A 131 4.48 -19.65 1.30
CA ASN A 131 3.96 -18.95 2.48
C ASN A 131 5.08 -18.28 3.30
N LEU A 132 6.23 -18.94 3.45
CA LEU A 132 7.41 -18.32 4.06
C LEU A 132 7.87 -17.07 3.28
N ARG A 133 7.87 -17.15 1.95
CA ARG A 133 8.24 -16.03 1.10
C ARG A 133 7.25 -14.87 1.19
N ALA A 134 5.95 -15.17 1.28
CA ALA A 134 4.92 -14.18 1.54
C ALA A 134 5.14 -13.44 2.87
N ASP A 135 5.52 -14.15 3.94
CA ASP A 135 5.85 -13.55 5.24
C ASP A 135 7.08 -12.61 5.18
N GLU A 136 8.09 -12.95 4.39
CA GLU A 136 9.26 -12.10 4.17
C GLU A 136 8.88 -10.81 3.42
N LEU A 137 8.13 -10.94 2.32
CA LEU A 137 7.68 -9.82 1.51
C LEU A 137 6.73 -8.91 2.28
N HIS A 138 5.92 -9.47 3.18
CA HIS A 138 5.10 -8.67 4.10
C HIS A 138 5.96 -7.79 5.00
N GLN A 139 7.02 -8.33 5.61
CA GLN A 139 7.94 -7.56 6.46
C GLN A 139 8.68 -6.48 5.65
N GLU A 140 9.11 -6.82 4.44
CA GLU A 140 9.75 -5.88 3.51
C GLU A 140 8.81 -4.72 3.15
N SER A 141 7.56 -5.01 2.79
CA SER A 141 6.56 -3.98 2.46
C SER A 141 6.34 -3.00 3.60
N PHE A 142 6.28 -3.50 4.84
CA PHE A 142 6.11 -2.68 6.03
C PHE A 142 7.35 -1.82 6.31
N ALA A 143 8.55 -2.37 6.07
CA ALA A 143 9.79 -1.60 6.20
C ALA A 143 9.85 -0.44 5.20
N TYR A 144 9.46 -0.67 3.95
CA TYR A 144 9.37 0.39 2.94
C TYR A 144 8.30 1.43 3.31
N GLU A 145 7.11 1.01 3.76
CA GLU A 145 6.04 1.94 4.16
C GLU A 145 6.47 2.84 5.32
N LEU A 146 7.11 2.27 6.35
CA LEU A 146 7.60 3.04 7.48
C LEU A 146 8.69 4.03 7.07
N ALA A 147 9.60 3.61 6.18
CA ALA A 147 10.61 4.48 5.60
C ALA A 147 9.96 5.61 4.80
N ALA A 148 8.96 5.31 3.95
CA ALA A 148 8.22 6.27 3.16
C ALA A 148 7.54 7.33 4.04
N LEU A 149 6.88 6.91 5.13
CA LEU A 149 6.22 7.79 6.07
C LEU A 149 7.21 8.69 6.83
N ALA A 150 8.34 8.15 7.28
CA ALA A 150 9.38 8.94 7.93
C ALA A 150 9.96 9.99 6.97
N ASP A 151 10.21 9.57 5.74
CA ASP A 151 10.78 10.38 4.68
C ASP A 151 9.86 11.51 4.21
N TYR A 152 8.58 11.20 4.04
CA TYR A 152 7.52 12.15 3.74
C TYR A 152 7.41 13.22 4.83
N LYS A 153 7.47 12.83 6.11
CA LYS A 153 7.43 13.76 7.25
C LYS A 153 8.68 14.66 7.31
N ALA A 154 9.86 14.11 7.00
CA ALA A 154 11.10 14.89 6.91
C ALA A 154 11.00 15.94 5.79
N ALA A 155 10.51 15.55 4.61
CA ALA A 155 10.26 16.46 3.49
C ALA A 155 9.25 17.56 3.87
N GLN A 156 8.15 17.20 4.54
CA GLN A 156 7.11 18.14 4.96
C GLN A 156 7.62 19.18 5.96
N SER A 157 8.51 18.78 6.87
CA SER A 157 9.10 19.67 7.88
C SER A 157 10.30 20.48 7.37
N GLY A 158 10.74 20.27 6.13
CA GLY A 158 11.95 20.89 5.58
C GLY A 158 13.24 20.41 6.26
N ALA A 159 13.21 19.24 6.89
CA ALA A 159 14.34 18.63 7.59
C ALA A 159 15.25 17.78 6.67
N ARG A 160 15.11 17.95 5.35
CA ARG A 160 15.89 17.30 4.30
C ARG A 160 16.88 18.28 3.67
#